data_AF-A0A2I4KAP2-F1
#
_entry.id   AF-A0A2I4KAP2-F1
#
_cell.length_a   1.000
_cell.length_b   1.000
_cell.length_c   1.000
_cell.angle_alpha   90.00
_cell.angle_beta   90.00
_cell.angle_gamma   90.00
#
_symmetry.space_group_name_H-M   'P 1'
#
loop_
_entity.id
_entity.type
_entity.pdbx_description
1 polymer ?
#
loop_
_entity_poly.entity_id
_entity_poly.type
_entity_poly.pdbx_seq_one_letter_code
_entity_poly.pdbx_strand_id
1 'polypeptide(L)'
;MEKPNSPPKPRSRWNPKREQIRILEAIYSSGMVNPGREEIKSIRAQLQKFGEVGEASVHYWFQNRKSREKRRHRQLQAAQRSKYSADTRVLSSTSSTSTTSTSTSVQSKPMTEIHNSPPANT
;
A
#
# COMPACT_ATOMS: atom_id res chain seq x y z
N MET A 1 -2.85 31.80 31.06
CA MET A 1 -3.93 30.83 30.73
C MET A 1 -3.60 30.21 29.38
N GLU A 2 -2.78 29.17 29.33
CA GLU A 2 -2.48 28.44 28.08
C GLU A 2 -3.48 27.29 27.91
N LYS A 3 -4.19 27.26 26.78
CA LYS A 3 -5.14 26.18 26.43
C LYS A 3 -4.37 24.90 26.08
N PRO A 4 -4.71 23.73 26.65
CA PRO A 4 -4.01 22.49 26.34
C PRO A 4 -4.31 22.02 24.92
N ASN A 5 -3.24 21.61 24.25
CA ASN A 5 -3.14 21.08 22.90
C ASN A 5 -4.13 19.90 22.72
N SER A 6 -5.21 20.10 21.98
CA SER A 6 -6.16 19.02 21.68
C SER A 6 -5.54 18.02 20.70
N PRO A 7 -5.66 16.70 20.92
CA PRO A 7 -5.13 15.71 19.99
C PRO A 7 -5.78 15.88 18.61
N PRO A 8 -5.03 15.65 17.51
CA PRO A 8 -5.57 15.82 16.16
C PRO A 8 -6.76 14.90 15.98
N LYS A 9 -7.94 15.49 15.70
CA LYS A 9 -9.16 14.73 15.42
C LYS A 9 -8.87 13.67 14.34
N PRO A 10 -9.24 12.40 14.57
CA PRO A 10 -9.11 11.36 13.56
C PRO A 10 -9.81 11.82 12.28
N ARG A 11 -9.10 11.80 11.14
CA ARG A 11 -9.74 12.11 9.86
C ARG A 11 -10.84 11.09 9.63
N SER A 12 -12.09 11.54 9.48
CA SER A 12 -13.21 10.66 9.18
C SER A 12 -12.89 9.79 7.97
N ARG A 13 -13.07 8.47 8.13
CA ARG A 13 -12.80 7.51 7.07
C ARG A 13 -13.75 7.79 5.91
N TRP A 14 -13.19 8.12 4.76
CA TRP A 14 -13.97 8.44 3.58
C TRP A 14 -14.67 7.19 3.03
N ASN A 15 -16.00 7.25 2.93
CA ASN A 15 -16.84 6.25 2.30
C ASN A 15 -17.34 6.82 0.96
N PRO A 16 -16.61 6.59 -0.16
CA PRO A 16 -16.93 7.21 -1.43
C PRO A 16 -18.29 6.73 -1.96
N LYS A 17 -19.07 7.66 -2.52
CA LYS A 17 -20.33 7.30 -3.19
C LYS A 17 -20.07 6.60 -4.53
N ARG A 18 -21.06 5.84 -5.02
CA ARG A 18 -20.96 5.12 -6.30
C ARG A 18 -20.59 6.05 -7.47
N GLU A 19 -21.17 7.25 -7.53
CA GLU A 19 -20.83 8.22 -8.59
C GLU A 19 -19.39 8.72 -8.50
N GLN A 20 -18.88 8.93 -7.28
CA GLN A 20 -17.48 9.32 -7.08
C GLN A 20 -16.52 8.22 -7.55
N ILE A 21 -16.86 6.96 -7.28
CA ILE A 21 -16.10 5.81 -7.77
C ILE A 21 -16.09 5.76 -9.30
N ARG A 22 -17.24 5.91 -9.96
CA ARG A 22 -17.31 5.88 -11.44
C ARG A 22 -16.41 6.93 -12.08
N ILE A 23 -16.40 8.16 -11.54
CA ILE A 23 -15.55 9.24 -12.05
C ILE A 23 -14.06 8.90 -11.87
N LEU A 24 -13.67 8.43 -10.68
CA LEU A 24 -12.28 8.02 -10.41
C LEU A 24 -11.84 6.87 -11.34
N GLU A 25 -12.71 5.90 -11.57
CA GLU A 25 -12.45 4.78 -12.47
C GLU A 25 -12.33 5.23 -13.94
N ALA A 26 -13.19 6.13 -14.39
CA ALA A 26 -13.13 6.68 -15.75
C ALA A 26 -11.80 7.41 -16.00
N ILE A 27 -11.35 8.22 -15.04
CA ILE A 27 -10.08 8.95 -15.12
C ILE A 27 -8.89 7.99 -15.09
N TYR A 28 -8.92 6.96 -14.23
CA TYR A 28 -7.86 5.96 -14.22
C TYR A 28 -7.79 5.21 -15.56
N SER A 29 -8.96 4.87 -16.12
CA SER A 29 -9.08 4.10 -17.36
C SER A 29 -8.68 4.90 -18.60
N SER A 30 -8.72 6.23 -18.55
CA SER A 30 -8.20 7.09 -19.63
C SER A 30 -6.68 7.17 -19.68
N GLY A 31 -5.98 6.55 -18.72
CA GLY A 31 -4.51 6.51 -18.64
C GLY A 31 -3.90 7.43 -17.58
N MET A 32 -4.71 8.26 -16.91
CA MET A 32 -4.24 9.15 -15.84
C MET A 32 -4.08 8.37 -14.52
N VAL A 33 -2.98 7.64 -14.38
CA VAL A 33 -2.72 6.75 -13.22
C VAL A 33 -1.97 7.43 -12.07
N ASN A 34 -1.42 8.62 -12.29
CA ASN A 34 -0.64 9.35 -11.30
C ASN A 34 -0.90 10.87 -11.37
N PRO A 35 -2.09 11.33 -10.95
CA PRO A 35 -2.44 12.74 -11.03
C PRO A 35 -1.50 13.59 -10.18
N GLY A 36 -1.00 14.68 -10.75
CA GLY A 36 -0.23 15.73 -10.08
C GLY A 36 -1.12 16.56 -9.13
N ARG A 37 -0.50 17.53 -8.43
CA ARG A 37 -1.19 18.31 -7.39
C ARG A 37 -2.42 19.07 -7.92
N GLU A 38 -2.29 19.72 -9.07
CA GLU A 38 -3.40 20.49 -9.67
C GLU A 38 -4.51 19.58 -10.20
N GLU A 39 -4.15 18.43 -10.75
CA GLU A 39 -5.12 17.41 -11.18
C GLU A 39 -5.88 16.84 -9.98
N ILE A 40 -5.20 16.56 -8.86
CA ILE A 40 -5.85 16.12 -7.62
C ILE A 40 -6.91 17.14 -7.16
N LYS A 41 -6.59 18.45 -7.20
CA LYS A 41 -7.55 19.52 -6.86
C LYS A 41 -8.74 19.53 -7.82
N SER A 42 -8.48 19.43 -9.12
CA SER A 42 -9.52 19.41 -10.16
C SER A 42 -10.47 18.20 -10.00
N ILE A 43 -9.89 17.01 -9.81
CA ILE A 43 -10.64 15.78 -9.56
C ILE A 43 -11.47 15.92 -8.28
N ARG A 44 -10.87 16.43 -7.19
CA ARG A 44 -11.59 16.67 -5.93
C ARG A 44 -12.78 17.62 -6.14
N ALA A 45 -12.60 18.72 -6.87
CA ALA A 45 -13.68 19.66 -7.16
C ALA A 45 -14.82 19.00 -7.95
N GLN A 46 -14.51 18.13 -8.92
CA GLN A 46 -15.52 17.36 -9.66
C GLN A 46 -16.27 16.38 -8.75
N LEU A 47 -15.56 15.66 -7.88
CA LEU A 47 -16.14 14.68 -6.95
C LEU A 47 -16.98 15.33 -5.84
N GLN A 48 -16.67 16.58 -5.47
CA GLN A 48 -17.36 17.30 -4.41
C GLN A 48 -18.83 17.57 -4.73
N LYS A 49 -19.20 17.60 -6.03
CA LYS A 49 -20.59 17.68 -6.50
C LYS A 49 -21.45 16.51 -6.02
N PHE A 50 -20.85 15.37 -5.70
CA PHE A 50 -21.54 14.16 -5.29
C PHE A 50 -21.42 13.88 -3.78
N GLY A 51 -20.49 14.52 -3.07
CA GLY A 51 -20.31 14.37 -1.63
C GLY A 51 -18.94 14.86 -1.15
N GLU A 52 -18.75 14.89 0.16
CA GLU A 52 -17.49 15.35 0.75
C GLU A 52 -16.30 14.47 0.34
N VAL A 53 -15.21 15.11 -0.09
CA VAL A 53 -13.95 14.46 -0.42
C VAL A 53 -12.78 15.41 -0.18
N GLY A 54 -11.71 14.89 0.41
CA GLY A 54 -10.44 15.59 0.56
C GLY A 54 -9.43 15.18 -0.50
N GLU A 55 -8.46 16.06 -0.79
CA GLU A 55 -7.38 15.78 -1.75
C GLU A 55 -6.58 14.52 -1.39
N ALA A 56 -6.31 14.32 -0.09
CA ALA A 56 -5.63 13.12 0.40
C ALA A 56 -6.40 11.84 0.03
N SER A 57 -7.73 11.86 0.11
CA SER A 57 -8.56 10.71 -0.25
C SER A 57 -8.45 10.36 -1.73
N VAL A 58 -8.43 11.37 -2.60
CA VAL A 58 -8.21 11.19 -4.05
C VAL A 58 -6.83 10.60 -4.30
N HIS A 59 -5.79 11.20 -3.72
CA HIS A 59 -4.41 10.70 -3.85
C HIS A 59 -4.28 9.23 -3.43
N TYR A 60 -4.82 8.87 -2.26
CA TYR A 60 -4.78 7.48 -1.79
C TYR A 60 -5.63 6.53 -2.63
N TRP A 61 -6.73 7.00 -3.21
CA TRP A 61 -7.53 6.15 -4.10
C TRP A 61 -6.68 5.69 -5.31
N PHE A 62 -5.96 6.60 -5.96
CA PHE A 62 -5.07 6.27 -7.08
C PHE A 62 -3.92 5.35 -6.65
N GLN A 63 -3.31 5.60 -5.49
CA GLN A 63 -2.29 4.68 -4.95
C GLN A 63 -2.85 3.28 -4.69
N ASN A 64 -4.00 3.20 -4.05
CA ASN A 64 -4.65 1.94 -3.73
C ASN A 64 -5.10 1.19 -4.99
N ARG A 65 -5.54 1.90 -6.03
CA ARG A 65 -5.93 1.30 -7.30
C ARG A 65 -4.77 0.55 -7.95
N LYS A 66 -3.59 1.17 -8.01
CA LYS A 66 -2.34 0.55 -8.49
C LYS A 66 -1.92 -0.64 -7.63
N SER A 67 -1.97 -0.49 -6.30
CA SER A 67 -1.64 -1.57 -5.37
C SER A 67 -2.54 -2.80 -5.56
N ARG A 68 -3.85 -2.58 -5.72
CA ARG A 68 -4.84 -3.63 -5.98
C ARG A 68 -4.60 -4.34 -7.31
N GLU A 69 -4.27 -3.60 -8.36
CA GLU A 69 -3.93 -4.17 -9.67
C GLU A 69 -2.68 -5.06 -9.61
N LYS A 70 -1.60 -4.54 -9.00
CA LYS A 70 -0.36 -5.31 -8.79
C LYS A 70 -0.61 -6.56 -7.93
N ARG A 71 -1.45 -6.46 -6.90
CA ARG A 71 -1.83 -7.60 -6.05
C ARG A 71 -2.62 -8.64 -6.84
N ARG A 72 -3.60 -8.21 -7.64
CA ARG A 72 -4.40 -9.10 -8.51
C ARG A 72 -3.49 -9.87 -9.46
N HIS A 73 -2.53 -9.20 -10.09
CA HIS A 73 -1.57 -9.84 -11.00
C HIS A 73 -0.72 -10.91 -10.29
N ARG A 74 -0.23 -10.64 -9.07
CA ARG A 74 0.52 -11.65 -8.28
C ARG A 74 -0.35 -12.83 -7.85
N GLN A 75 -1.60 -12.59 -7.45
CA GLN A 75 -2.53 -13.65 -7.07
C GLN A 75 -2.83 -14.59 -8.24
N LEU A 76 -3.01 -14.03 -9.44
CA LEU A 76 -3.19 -14.84 -10.65
C LEU A 76 -1.93 -15.69 -10.93
N GLN A 77 -0.74 -15.11 -10.85
CA GLN A 77 0.51 -15.87 -11.03
C GLN A 77 0.71 -16.96 -9.97
N ALA A 78 0.40 -16.67 -8.71
CA ALA A 78 0.49 -17.65 -7.62
C ALA A 78 -0.50 -18.81 -7.83
N ALA A 79 -1.73 -18.50 -8.25
CA ALA A 79 -2.73 -19.51 -8.57
C ALA A 79 -2.35 -20.40 -9.77
N GLN A 80 -1.63 -19.84 -10.75
CA GLN A 80 -1.07 -20.64 -11.84
C GLN A 80 0.03 -21.58 -11.31
N ARG A 81 0.94 -21.11 -10.47
CA ARG A 81 1.99 -21.96 -9.86
C ARG A 81 1.42 -23.08 -8.99
N SER A 82 0.33 -22.84 -8.25
CA SER A 82 -0.29 -23.88 -7.41
C SER A 82 -1.01 -24.97 -8.22
N LYS A 83 -1.46 -24.68 -9.45
CA LYS A 83 -2.07 -25.70 -10.33
C LYS A 83 -1.05 -26.72 -10.85
N TYR A 84 0.20 -26.32 -11.07
CA TYR A 84 1.28 -27.22 -11.51
C TYR A 84 1.99 -27.97 -10.36
N SER A 85 1.76 -27.61 -9.09
CA SER A 85 2.28 -28.35 -7.93
C SER A 85 1.27 -29.34 -7.31
N ALA A 86 0.06 -29.44 -7.84
CA ALA A 86 -0.95 -30.37 -7.36
C ALA A 86 -0.72 -31.82 -7.86
N ASP A 87 0.07 -32.02 -8.92
CA ASP A 87 0.31 -33.34 -9.52
C ASP A 87 1.39 -34.17 -8.80
N THR A 88 2.22 -33.56 -7.94
CA THR A 88 3.35 -34.24 -7.25
C THR A 88 3.14 -34.53 -5.77
N ARG A 89 1.92 -34.38 -5.22
CA ARG A 89 1.65 -34.47 -3.76
C ARG A 89 1.09 -35.79 -3.22
N VAL A 90 1.24 -36.92 -3.93
CA VAL A 90 0.76 -38.23 -3.42
C VAL A 90 1.79 -38.96 -2.52
N LEU A 91 3.02 -38.45 -2.36
CA LEU A 91 4.06 -39.13 -1.56
C LEU A 91 4.83 -38.16 -0.65
N SER A 92 4.19 -37.59 0.37
CA SER A 92 4.88 -37.14 1.60
C SER A 92 3.87 -36.76 2.69
N SER A 93 3.33 -37.76 3.37
CA SER A 93 2.61 -37.57 4.63
C SER A 93 3.60 -37.64 5.79
N THR A 94 4.20 -36.53 6.20
CA THR A 94 4.74 -36.39 7.57
C THR A 94 4.90 -34.92 7.97
N SER A 95 4.46 -34.64 9.20
CA SER A 95 4.76 -33.51 10.10
C SER A 95 4.23 -32.11 9.78
N SER A 96 3.22 -31.76 10.58
CA SER A 96 2.76 -30.44 10.97
C SER A 96 3.88 -29.46 11.33
N THR A 97 3.80 -28.22 10.87
CA THR A 97 4.24 -27.03 11.64
C THR A 97 3.54 -25.79 11.10
N SER A 98 2.81 -25.13 11.98
CA SER A 98 2.15 -23.84 11.78
C SER A 98 3.21 -22.75 11.81
N THR A 99 3.42 -22.02 10.71
CA THR A 99 4.26 -20.81 10.73
C THR A 99 3.47 -19.58 10.31
N THR A 100 3.22 -18.76 11.32
CA THR A 100 2.72 -17.39 11.31
C THR A 100 3.53 -16.52 10.35
N SER A 101 2.89 -15.92 9.35
CA SER A 101 3.52 -14.94 8.47
C SER A 101 3.52 -13.56 9.13
N THR A 102 4.53 -13.28 9.94
CA THR A 102 4.82 -11.91 10.41
C THR A 102 5.81 -11.28 9.43
N SER A 103 5.34 -10.32 8.63
CA SER A 103 6.19 -9.52 7.74
C SER A 103 6.74 -8.32 8.51
N THR A 104 7.93 -8.44 9.09
CA THR A 104 8.72 -7.31 9.58
C THR A 104 10.03 -7.26 8.80
N SER A 105 10.09 -6.32 7.87
CA SER A 105 11.32 -5.95 7.15
C SER A 105 12.22 -5.17 8.11
N VAL A 106 13.20 -5.84 8.72
CA VAL A 106 14.37 -5.19 9.32
C VAL A 106 15.61 -5.69 8.59
N GLN A 107 16.29 -4.77 7.93
CA GLN A 107 17.51 -5.03 7.18
C GLN A 107 18.67 -5.14 8.18
N SER A 108 18.95 -6.36 8.66
CA SER A 108 20.09 -6.63 9.52
C SER A 108 21.38 -6.73 8.68
N LYS A 109 22.30 -5.80 8.89
CA LYS A 109 23.71 -5.93 8.46
C LYS A 109 24.45 -6.85 9.46
N PRO A 110 25.30 -7.78 9.02
CA PRO A 110 26.16 -8.54 9.94
C PRO A 110 27.33 -7.66 10.41
N MET A 111 27.56 -7.66 11.72
CA MET A 111 28.65 -6.97 12.41
C MET A 111 29.90 -7.86 12.37
N THR A 112 30.86 -7.53 11.51
CA THR A 112 32.23 -8.06 11.61
C THR A 112 33.08 -6.99 12.28
N GLU A 113 33.38 -7.25 13.55
CA GLU A 113 34.34 -6.54 14.38
C GLU A 113 35.76 -6.91 13.95
N ILE A 114 36.51 -5.96 13.39
CA ILE A 114 37.97 -6.05 13.23
C ILE A 114 38.53 -4.72 13.70
N HIS A 115 39.41 -4.80 14.71
CA HIS A 115 40.09 -3.68 15.32
C HIS A 115 40.88 -2.83 14.31
N ASN A 116 41.02 -1.53 14.58
CA ASN A 116 42.27 -0.79 14.43
C ASN A 116 42.14 0.62 15.05
N SER A 117 43.09 0.94 15.93
CA SER A 117 43.22 2.21 16.68
C SER A 117 43.39 3.45 15.78
N PRO A 118 43.09 4.66 16.28
CA PRO A 118 43.29 5.91 15.55
C PRO A 118 44.72 6.45 15.71
N PRO A 119 45.28 7.21 14.76
CA PRO A 119 46.28 8.20 15.09
C PRO A 119 45.61 9.52 15.50
N ALA A 120 46.13 10.09 16.57
CA ALA A 120 45.85 11.43 17.05
C ALA A 120 46.12 12.48 15.95
N ASN A 121 45.33 13.55 15.93
CA ASN A 121 45.68 14.76 15.21
C ASN A 121 45.70 15.93 16.20
N THR A 122 46.77 16.70 16.09
CA THR A 122 47.19 17.85 16.90
C THR A 122 46.18 18.99 16.90
#